data_AF-A0A2S8FQX6-F1
#
_entry.id   AF-A0A2S8FQX6-F1
#
_cell.length_a   1.000
_cell.length_b   1.000
_cell.length_c   1.000
_cell.angle_alpha   90.00
_cell.angle_beta   90.00
_cell.angle_gamma   90.00
#
_symmetry.space_group_name_H-M   'P 1'
#
loop_
_entity.id
_entity.type
_entity.pdbx_description
1 polymer ?
#
loop_
_entity_poly.entity_id
_entity_poly.type
_entity_poly.pdbx_seq_one_letter_code
_entity_poly.pdbx_strand_id
1 'polypeptide(L)'
;MNEYDDLEDEDIEYDPPTAERVRRRAWALSCVIYRSFLEKYDDLSEAATGQSRILNWVDVIDLQDEFEPDEWGLIESDIGTITEQAIINGTWRSEGLAVLAWALGAFELPPHDQMSHPKEATDSIFFLADDALAKADQLQLRPSEELEKFCAVQLSLHWRLRDFSIRPEAMNFREFLETAWFGPIDLSGVPFEEDDLAINGQPIAKAPPEEVQLCSSIAMERHKAINWLNGWHEIYSEVDTST
;
A
#
# COMPACT_ATOMS: atom_id res chain seq x y z
N MET A 1 13.67 40.41 -8.97
CA MET A 1 12.43 40.02 -9.65
C MET A 1 12.51 38.51 -9.73
N ASN A 2 11.83 37.84 -8.80
CA ASN A 2 11.97 36.40 -8.59
C ASN A 2 11.00 35.73 -9.56
N GLU A 3 11.50 34.96 -10.50
CA GLU A 3 10.75 34.37 -11.63
C GLU A 3 9.91 33.14 -11.20
N TYR A 4 9.59 33.04 -9.90
CA TYR A 4 8.94 31.89 -9.25
C TYR A 4 7.64 32.26 -8.51
N ASP A 5 7.13 33.48 -8.70
CA ASP A 5 5.94 33.99 -7.98
C ASP A 5 4.60 33.68 -8.69
N ASP A 6 4.62 33.00 -9.84
CA ASP A 6 3.44 32.74 -10.69
C ASP A 6 3.25 31.23 -10.99
N LEU A 7 3.53 30.33 -10.03
CA LEU A 7 2.86 29.04 -10.03
C LEU A 7 1.55 29.25 -9.27
N GLU A 8 0.53 29.73 -9.99
CA GLU A 8 -0.84 29.63 -9.51
C GLU A 8 -1.05 28.16 -9.11
N ASP A 9 -1.40 27.93 -7.84
CA ASP A 9 -1.84 26.62 -7.35
C ASP A 9 -3.03 26.21 -8.22
N GLU A 10 -2.78 25.47 -9.31
CA GLU A 10 -3.84 24.82 -10.07
C GLU A 10 -4.60 23.96 -9.05
N ASP A 11 -5.88 24.25 -8.83
CA ASP A 11 -6.74 23.48 -7.95
C ASP A 11 -6.69 22.02 -8.42
N ILE A 12 -5.83 21.20 -7.81
CA ILE A 12 -5.70 19.78 -8.14
C ILE A 12 -7.03 19.15 -7.80
N GLU A 13 -7.80 18.79 -8.82
CA GLU A 13 -9.07 18.11 -8.65
C GLU A 13 -8.79 16.65 -8.29
N TYR A 14 -8.99 16.32 -7.01
CA TYR A 14 -8.92 14.95 -6.53
C TYR A 14 -10.20 14.19 -6.89
N ASP A 15 -10.06 13.00 -7.47
CA ASP A 15 -11.20 12.09 -7.79
C ASP A 15 -11.05 10.76 -7.03
N PRO A 16 -11.49 10.70 -5.75
CA PRO A 16 -11.38 9.49 -4.95
C PRO A 16 -12.17 8.31 -5.56
N PRO A 17 -11.63 7.08 -5.54
CA PRO A 17 -12.31 5.90 -6.06
C PRO A 17 -13.57 5.56 -5.25
N THR A 18 -14.58 5.01 -5.92
CA THR A 18 -15.77 4.46 -5.25
C THR A 18 -15.43 3.22 -4.44
N ALA A 19 -16.24 2.88 -3.44
CA ALA A 19 -16.06 1.65 -2.64
C ALA A 19 -15.99 0.37 -3.52
N GLU A 20 -16.77 0.33 -4.60
CA GLU A 20 -16.73 -0.75 -5.58
C GLU A 20 -15.37 -0.83 -6.27
N ARG A 21 -14.83 0.30 -6.75
CA ARG A 21 -13.52 0.35 -7.38
C ARG A 21 -12.41 -0.03 -6.40
N VAL A 22 -12.46 0.44 -5.16
CA VAL A 22 -11.49 0.05 -4.11
C VAL A 22 -11.49 -1.46 -3.88
N ARG A 23 -12.67 -2.09 -3.81
CA ARG A 23 -12.81 -3.54 -3.67
C ARG A 23 -12.24 -4.29 -4.87
N ARG A 24 -12.59 -3.87 -6.09
CA ARG A 24 -12.05 -4.48 -7.32
C ARG A 24 -10.54 -4.36 -7.35
N ARG A 25 -9.98 -3.18 -7.06
CA ARG A 25 -8.53 -2.98 -6.98
C ARG A 25 -7.87 -3.87 -5.94
N ALA A 26 -8.47 -4.02 -4.77
CA ALA A 26 -7.97 -4.92 -3.72
C ALA A 26 -7.97 -6.40 -4.18
N TRP A 27 -8.99 -6.84 -4.92
CA TRP A 27 -9.00 -8.16 -5.56
C TRP A 27 -7.93 -8.31 -6.65
N ALA A 28 -7.69 -7.28 -7.47
CA ALA A 28 -6.64 -7.29 -8.48
C ALA A 28 -5.25 -7.42 -7.83
N LEU A 29 -4.95 -6.62 -6.79
CA LEU A 29 -3.71 -6.76 -6.04
C LEU A 29 -3.58 -8.14 -5.37
N SER A 30 -4.69 -8.72 -4.90
CA SER A 30 -4.70 -10.09 -4.35
C SER A 30 -4.27 -11.13 -5.38
N CYS A 31 -4.72 -11.02 -6.63
CA CYS A 31 -4.26 -11.87 -7.74
C CYS A 31 -2.76 -11.71 -7.99
N VAL A 32 -2.25 -10.47 -8.02
CA VAL A 32 -0.81 -10.19 -8.20
C VAL A 32 0.02 -10.84 -7.08
N ILE A 33 -0.37 -10.61 -5.82
CA ILE A 33 0.31 -11.17 -4.64
C ILE A 33 0.30 -12.69 -4.70
N TYR A 34 -0.88 -13.29 -4.93
CA TYR A 34 -1.03 -14.74 -5.00
C TYR A 34 -0.17 -15.33 -6.11
N ARG A 35 -0.18 -14.72 -7.31
CA ARG A 35 0.65 -15.14 -8.43
C ARG A 35 2.13 -15.10 -8.09
N SER A 36 2.61 -14.07 -7.38
CA SER A 36 4.01 -14.00 -6.94
C SER A 36 4.37 -15.09 -5.93
N PHE A 37 3.44 -15.52 -5.07
CA PHE A 37 3.68 -16.64 -4.16
C PHE A 37 3.73 -18.00 -4.86
N LEU A 38 3.01 -18.18 -5.97
CA LEU A 38 3.05 -19.43 -6.75
C LEU A 38 4.45 -19.76 -7.27
N GLU A 39 5.31 -18.76 -7.52
CA GLU A 39 6.71 -18.98 -7.93
C GLU A 39 7.59 -19.59 -6.85
N LYS A 40 7.12 -19.61 -5.60
CA LYS A 40 7.86 -20.19 -4.46
C LYS A 40 7.50 -21.65 -4.21
N TYR A 41 6.59 -22.23 -4.99
CA TYR A 41 6.20 -23.63 -4.86
C TYR A 41 7.27 -24.54 -5.46
N ASP A 42 7.61 -25.62 -4.75
CA ASP A 42 8.51 -26.65 -5.28
C ASP A 42 7.84 -27.50 -6.37
N ASP A 43 6.51 -27.67 -6.31
CA ASP A 43 5.71 -28.40 -7.29
C ASP A 43 5.08 -27.47 -8.33
N LEU A 44 5.64 -27.47 -9.54
CA LEU A 44 5.14 -26.68 -10.67
C LEU A 44 3.70 -27.04 -11.08
N SER A 45 3.27 -28.28 -10.86
CA SER A 45 1.89 -28.70 -11.16
C SER A 45 0.91 -28.09 -10.16
N GLU A 46 1.30 -27.97 -8.89
CA GLU A 46 0.51 -27.29 -7.87
C GLU A 46 0.44 -25.79 -8.17
N ALA A 47 1.58 -25.17 -8.50
CA ALA A 47 1.64 -23.77 -8.91
C ALA A 47 0.74 -23.47 -10.13
N ALA A 48 0.79 -24.30 -11.17
CA ALA A 48 -0.04 -24.16 -12.37
C ALA A 48 -1.54 -24.33 -12.06
N THR A 49 -1.89 -25.21 -11.12
CA THR A 49 -3.27 -25.34 -10.63
C THR A 49 -3.73 -24.07 -9.91
N GLY A 50 -2.86 -23.49 -9.08
CA GLY A 50 -3.08 -22.20 -8.45
C GLY A 50 -3.28 -21.06 -9.46
N GLN A 51 -2.47 -21.02 -10.51
CA GLN A 51 -2.60 -20.02 -11.59
C GLN A 51 -3.91 -20.17 -12.35
N SER A 52 -4.28 -21.41 -12.70
CA SER A 52 -5.55 -21.70 -13.37
C SER A 52 -6.74 -21.25 -12.51
N ARG A 53 -6.65 -21.42 -11.19
CA ARG A 53 -7.69 -20.97 -10.24
C ARG A 53 -7.86 -19.45 -10.25
N ILE A 54 -6.76 -18.67 -10.22
CA ILE A 54 -6.88 -17.21 -10.24
C ILE A 54 -7.43 -16.70 -11.58
N LEU A 55 -7.00 -17.27 -12.71
CA LEU A 55 -7.49 -16.86 -14.04
C LEU A 55 -9.00 -17.13 -14.17
N ASN A 56 -9.44 -18.33 -13.79
CA ASN A 56 -10.87 -18.65 -13.77
C ASN A 56 -11.66 -17.74 -12.82
N TRP A 57 -11.08 -17.37 -11.68
CA TRP A 57 -11.75 -16.47 -10.75
C TRP A 57 -11.89 -15.04 -11.32
N VAL A 58 -10.84 -14.50 -11.95
CA VAL A 58 -10.86 -13.21 -12.65
C VAL A 58 -11.99 -13.18 -13.69
N ASP A 59 -12.14 -14.25 -14.48
CA ASP A 59 -13.22 -14.37 -15.46
C ASP A 59 -14.60 -14.39 -14.79
N VAL A 60 -14.77 -15.15 -13.70
CA VAL A 60 -16.05 -15.31 -13.00
C VAL A 60 -16.54 -13.99 -12.37
N ILE A 61 -15.64 -13.18 -11.83
CA ILE A 61 -15.99 -11.92 -11.18
C ILE A 61 -15.81 -10.68 -12.09
N ASP A 62 -15.49 -10.91 -13.37
CA ASP A 62 -15.30 -9.88 -14.40
C ASP A 62 -14.34 -8.78 -13.93
N LEU A 63 -13.09 -9.15 -13.60
CA LEU A 63 -12.09 -8.28 -12.98
C LEU A 63 -10.99 -7.77 -13.95
N GLN A 64 -10.99 -8.23 -15.20
CA GLN A 64 -9.86 -8.03 -16.11
C GLN A 64 -9.48 -6.56 -16.35
N ASP A 65 -10.48 -5.67 -16.42
CA ASP A 65 -10.33 -4.23 -16.65
C ASP A 65 -9.72 -3.45 -15.47
N GLU A 66 -9.64 -4.06 -14.28
CA GLU A 66 -9.02 -3.43 -13.10
C GLU A 66 -7.50 -3.66 -13.03
N PHE A 67 -6.96 -4.59 -13.82
CA PHE A 67 -5.54 -4.84 -13.88
C PHE A 67 -4.82 -3.79 -14.73
N GLU A 68 -3.68 -3.32 -14.22
CA GLU A 68 -2.76 -2.55 -15.04
C GLU A 68 -1.97 -3.49 -15.98
N PRO A 69 -1.43 -3.00 -17.12
CA PRO A 69 -0.79 -3.85 -18.11
C PRO A 69 0.30 -4.77 -17.56
N ASP A 70 1.17 -4.25 -16.68
CA ASP A 70 2.26 -5.03 -16.08
C ASP A 70 1.76 -6.08 -15.08
N GLU A 71 0.65 -5.79 -14.39
CA GLU A 71 0.03 -6.71 -13.44
C GLU A 71 -0.64 -7.88 -14.18
N TRP A 72 -1.36 -7.57 -15.25
CA TRP A 72 -1.96 -8.58 -16.11
C TRP A 72 -0.88 -9.45 -16.77
N GLY A 73 0.18 -8.83 -17.28
CA GLY A 73 1.33 -9.54 -17.83
C GLY A 73 1.98 -10.51 -16.82
N LEU A 74 2.09 -10.10 -15.55
CA LEU A 74 2.58 -10.97 -14.47
C LEU A 74 1.64 -12.16 -14.21
N ILE A 75 0.32 -11.93 -14.23
CA ILE A 75 -0.70 -12.96 -13.96
C ILE A 75 -0.75 -14.02 -15.06
N GLU A 76 -0.67 -13.61 -16.32
CA GLU A 76 -0.72 -14.52 -17.48
C GLU A 76 0.60 -15.23 -17.75
N SER A 77 1.72 -14.74 -17.23
CA SER A 77 3.03 -15.35 -17.45
C SER A 77 3.10 -16.79 -16.93
N ASP A 78 3.70 -17.69 -17.72
CA ASP A 78 3.91 -19.09 -17.33
C ASP A 78 4.67 -19.19 -15.99
N ILE A 79 4.31 -20.15 -15.14
CA ILE A 79 5.04 -20.44 -13.89
C ILE A 79 6.53 -20.66 -14.19
N GLY A 80 7.41 -20.05 -13.38
CA GLY A 80 8.86 -20.17 -13.50
C GLY A 80 9.50 -19.23 -14.52
N THR A 81 8.72 -18.36 -15.17
CA THR A 81 9.22 -17.43 -16.20
C THR A 81 9.32 -15.98 -15.74
N ILE A 82 8.64 -15.60 -14.66
CA ILE A 82 8.72 -14.24 -14.13
C ILE A 82 10.04 -14.02 -13.37
N THR A 83 10.54 -12.80 -13.40
CA THR A 83 11.82 -12.45 -12.78
C THR A 83 11.73 -12.40 -11.26
N GLU A 84 12.85 -12.61 -10.56
CA GLU A 84 12.93 -12.44 -9.10
C GLU A 84 12.47 -11.04 -8.65
N GLN A 85 12.84 -9.99 -9.41
CA GLN A 85 12.38 -8.64 -9.10
C GLN A 85 10.87 -8.49 -9.26
N ALA A 86 10.25 -9.13 -10.27
CA ALA A 86 8.80 -9.12 -10.43
C ALA A 86 8.09 -9.84 -9.28
N ILE A 87 8.67 -10.95 -8.79
CA ILE A 87 8.18 -11.65 -7.59
C ILE A 87 8.24 -10.73 -6.38
N ILE A 88 9.39 -10.10 -6.14
CA ILE A 88 9.59 -9.17 -5.01
C ILE A 88 8.57 -8.02 -5.09
N ASN A 89 8.46 -7.36 -6.24
CA ASN A 89 7.52 -6.26 -6.45
C ASN A 89 6.07 -6.70 -6.21
N GLY A 90 5.67 -7.86 -6.74
CA GLY A 90 4.32 -8.38 -6.54
C GLY A 90 4.04 -8.77 -5.09
N THR A 91 5.02 -9.28 -4.35
CA THR A 91 4.85 -9.54 -2.90
C THR A 91 4.71 -8.26 -2.08
N TRP A 92 5.42 -7.18 -2.45
CA TRP A 92 5.31 -5.89 -1.76
C TRP A 92 3.94 -5.23 -1.92
N ARG A 93 3.17 -5.59 -2.95
CA ARG A 93 1.77 -5.15 -3.09
C ARG A 93 0.87 -5.55 -1.91
N SER A 94 1.31 -6.49 -1.07
CA SER A 94 0.60 -6.86 0.17
C SER A 94 0.41 -5.68 1.12
N GLU A 95 1.37 -4.77 1.22
CA GLU A 95 1.22 -3.58 2.07
C GLU A 95 0.17 -2.60 1.53
N GLY A 96 0.12 -2.43 0.20
CA GLY A 96 -0.92 -1.65 -0.45
C GLY A 96 -2.30 -2.30 -0.29
N LEU A 97 -2.39 -3.63 -0.48
CA LEU A 97 -3.60 -4.41 -0.23
C LEU A 97 -4.10 -4.25 1.22
N ALA A 98 -3.19 -4.29 2.19
CA ALA A 98 -3.55 -4.13 3.60
C ALA A 98 -4.23 -2.77 3.85
N VAL A 99 -3.76 -1.69 3.21
CA VAL A 99 -4.39 -0.38 3.27
C VAL A 99 -5.76 -0.38 2.61
N LEU A 100 -5.92 -0.99 1.44
CA LEU A 100 -7.23 -1.08 0.77
C LEU A 100 -8.24 -1.90 1.61
N ALA A 101 -7.81 -3.02 2.18
CA ALA A 101 -8.65 -3.85 3.04
C ALA A 101 -9.01 -3.14 4.36
N TRP A 102 -8.08 -2.38 4.93
CA TRP A 102 -8.36 -1.50 6.06
C TRP A 102 -9.37 -0.42 5.69
N ALA A 103 -9.19 0.25 4.56
CA ALA A 103 -10.11 1.28 4.07
C ALA A 103 -11.52 0.71 3.83
N LEU A 104 -11.65 -0.57 3.48
CA LEU A 104 -12.93 -1.29 3.34
C LEU A 104 -13.51 -1.81 4.67
N GLY A 105 -12.90 -1.47 5.81
CA GLY A 105 -13.33 -1.90 7.14
C GLY A 105 -13.13 -3.38 7.43
N ALA A 106 -12.33 -4.09 6.62
CA ALA A 106 -12.17 -5.53 6.67
C ALA A 106 -10.89 -5.99 7.39
N PHE A 107 -9.89 -5.11 7.53
CA PHE A 107 -8.57 -5.44 8.04
C PHE A 107 -8.06 -4.43 9.06
N GLU A 108 -7.31 -4.91 10.05
CA GLU A 108 -6.60 -4.08 11.02
C GLU A 108 -5.14 -3.98 10.62
N LEU A 109 -4.64 -2.76 10.41
CA LEU A 109 -3.25 -2.55 10.00
C LEU A 109 -2.30 -2.85 11.16
N PRO A 110 -1.19 -3.57 10.91
CA PRO A 110 -0.13 -3.67 11.90
C PRO A 110 0.60 -2.32 12.05
N PRO A 111 1.41 -2.15 13.09
CA PRO A 111 2.29 -0.99 13.26
C PRO A 111 3.12 -0.66 12.01
N HIS A 112 3.61 0.58 11.91
CA HIS A 112 4.31 1.09 10.72
C HIS A 112 5.63 0.36 10.42
N ASP A 113 6.23 -0.27 11.43
CA ASP A 113 7.49 -1.01 11.36
C ASP A 113 7.28 -2.53 11.18
N GLN A 114 6.04 -2.98 10.96
CA GLN A 114 5.70 -4.39 10.77
C GLN A 114 4.99 -4.63 9.44
N MET A 115 5.42 -5.68 8.74
CA MET A 115 4.74 -6.15 7.52
C MET A 115 3.35 -6.70 7.85
N SER A 116 2.41 -6.43 6.96
CA SER A 116 1.11 -7.08 6.91
C SER A 116 1.25 -8.57 6.59
N HIS A 117 0.33 -9.39 7.09
CA HIS A 117 0.26 -10.81 6.75
C HIS A 117 -0.55 -10.97 5.44
N PRO A 118 0.06 -11.29 4.28
CA PRO A 118 -0.63 -11.18 2.99
C PRO A 118 -1.90 -12.03 2.92
N LYS A 119 -1.85 -13.25 3.46
CA LYS A 119 -3.00 -14.15 3.50
C LYS A 119 -4.18 -13.59 4.31
N GLU A 120 -3.90 -12.93 5.44
CA GLU A 120 -4.97 -12.40 6.29
C GLU A 120 -5.64 -11.22 5.60
N ALA A 121 -4.85 -10.35 4.94
CA ALA A 121 -5.39 -9.26 4.13
C ALA A 121 -6.25 -9.77 2.97
N THR A 122 -5.79 -10.78 2.20
CA THR A 122 -6.59 -11.34 1.09
C THR A 122 -7.87 -12.04 1.59
N ASP A 123 -7.78 -12.79 2.68
CA ASP A 123 -8.94 -13.50 3.24
C ASP A 123 -10.00 -12.51 3.76
N SER A 124 -9.57 -11.38 4.33
CA SER A 124 -10.47 -10.36 4.89
C SER A 124 -11.43 -9.75 3.85
N ILE A 125 -11.04 -9.73 2.58
CA ILE A 125 -11.84 -9.21 1.46
C ILE A 125 -12.45 -10.31 0.59
N PHE A 126 -12.54 -11.54 1.12
CA PHE A 126 -13.15 -12.69 0.44
C PHE A 126 -12.47 -13.10 -0.87
N PHE A 127 -11.17 -12.87 -1.01
CA PHE A 127 -10.41 -13.29 -2.19
C PHE A 127 -10.55 -14.81 -2.44
N LEU A 128 -10.85 -15.19 -3.69
CA LEU A 128 -11.10 -16.57 -4.11
C LEU A 128 -12.22 -17.32 -3.38
N ALA A 129 -13.11 -16.61 -2.66
CA ALA A 129 -14.32 -17.19 -2.11
C ALA A 129 -15.40 -17.32 -3.19
N ASP A 130 -16.11 -18.45 -3.22
CA ASP A 130 -17.20 -18.70 -4.19
C ASP A 130 -18.36 -17.70 -4.05
N ASP A 131 -18.51 -17.12 -2.85
CA ASP A 131 -19.55 -16.14 -2.51
C ASP A 131 -19.02 -14.70 -2.37
N ALA A 132 -17.81 -14.40 -2.90
CA ALA A 132 -17.18 -13.08 -2.81
C ALA A 132 -18.11 -11.95 -3.28
N LEU A 133 -18.78 -12.11 -4.43
CA LEU A 133 -19.74 -11.13 -4.95
C LEU A 133 -20.96 -10.95 -4.04
N ALA A 134 -21.47 -12.02 -3.44
CA ALA A 134 -22.61 -11.95 -2.53
C ALA A 134 -22.26 -11.30 -1.19
N LYS A 135 -20.98 -11.33 -0.80
CA LYS A 135 -20.45 -10.68 0.41
C LYS A 135 -19.87 -9.29 0.16
N ALA A 136 -19.82 -8.86 -1.11
CA ALA A 136 -19.15 -7.64 -1.52
C ALA A 136 -19.70 -6.37 -0.83
N ASP A 137 -21.00 -6.37 -0.48
CA ASP A 137 -21.67 -5.28 0.24
C ASP A 137 -21.27 -5.19 1.72
N GLN A 138 -20.55 -6.17 2.26
CA GLN A 138 -20.00 -6.11 3.63
C GLN A 138 -18.74 -5.24 3.70
N LEU A 139 -18.10 -4.98 2.55
CA LEU A 139 -16.89 -4.19 2.42
C LEU A 139 -17.29 -2.73 2.20
N GLN A 140 -17.21 -1.92 3.25
CA GLN A 140 -17.68 -0.54 3.25
C GLN A 140 -16.50 0.40 3.44
N LEU A 141 -16.42 1.41 2.58
CA LEU A 141 -15.35 2.39 2.67
C LEU A 141 -15.48 3.20 3.97
N ARG A 142 -14.35 3.39 4.66
CA ARG A 142 -14.23 4.29 5.80
C ARG A 142 -14.55 5.74 5.37
N PRO A 143 -15.00 6.60 6.31
CA PRO A 143 -15.28 8.01 6.01
C PRO A 143 -14.05 8.73 5.44
N SER A 144 -14.26 9.69 4.54
CA SER A 144 -13.17 10.47 3.92
C SER A 144 -12.26 11.13 4.94
N GLU A 145 -12.82 11.69 6.01
CA GLU A 145 -12.05 12.30 7.12
C GLU A 145 -11.04 11.32 7.75
N GLU A 146 -11.40 10.04 7.84
CA GLU A 146 -10.51 9.01 8.37
C GLU A 146 -9.41 8.65 7.38
N LEU A 147 -9.74 8.59 6.08
CA LEU A 147 -8.78 8.34 5.00
C LEU A 147 -7.78 9.50 4.85
N GLU A 148 -8.24 10.74 4.94
CA GLU A 148 -7.41 11.95 4.92
C GLU A 148 -6.46 11.98 6.12
N LYS A 149 -6.97 11.68 7.33
CA LYS A 149 -6.14 11.57 8.52
C LYS A 149 -5.06 10.50 8.35
N PHE A 150 -5.42 9.33 7.83
CA PHE A 150 -4.46 8.26 7.59
C PHE A 150 -3.44 8.63 6.50
N CYS A 151 -3.86 9.40 5.48
CA CYS A 151 -2.97 9.94 4.45
C CYS A 151 -1.88 10.81 5.06
N ALA A 152 -2.26 11.75 5.94
CA ALA A 152 -1.34 12.62 6.65
C ALA A 152 -0.33 11.83 7.51
N VAL A 153 -0.80 10.77 8.18
CA VAL A 153 0.07 9.85 8.93
C VAL A 153 1.09 9.16 8.01
N GLN A 154 0.66 8.57 6.90
CA GLN A 154 1.57 7.87 5.98
C GLN A 154 2.57 8.81 5.30
N LEU A 155 2.12 10.01 4.91
CA LEU A 155 3.01 11.06 4.40
C LEU A 155 4.11 11.38 5.40
N SER A 156 3.75 11.60 6.67
CA SER A 156 4.71 11.91 7.74
C SER A 156 5.73 10.80 7.95
N LEU A 157 5.27 9.55 8.00
CA LEU A 157 6.12 8.38 8.19
C LEU A 157 7.09 8.20 7.03
N HIS A 158 6.57 8.24 5.80
CA HIS A 158 7.40 8.10 4.59
C HIS A 158 8.41 9.25 4.50
N TRP A 159 7.98 10.49 4.74
CA TRP A 159 8.87 11.65 4.77
C TRP A 159 10.01 11.47 5.78
N ARG A 160 9.72 11.04 7.02
CA ARG A 160 10.77 10.89 8.03
C ARG A 160 11.77 9.81 7.66
N LEU A 161 11.30 8.67 7.14
CA LEU A 161 12.16 7.58 6.66
C LEU A 161 13.02 8.03 5.47
N ARG A 162 12.45 8.84 4.57
CA ARG A 162 13.15 9.43 3.43
C ARG A 162 14.22 10.42 3.88
N ASP A 163 13.87 11.35 4.76
CA ASP A 163 14.80 12.32 5.34
C ASP A 163 15.97 11.61 6.03
N PHE A 164 15.69 10.60 6.86
CA PHE A 164 16.73 9.81 7.52
C PHE A 164 17.65 9.07 6.53
N SER A 165 17.10 8.57 5.40
CA SER A 165 17.92 7.92 4.36
C SER A 165 18.91 8.87 3.67
N ILE A 166 18.57 10.16 3.60
CA ILE A 166 19.41 11.21 3.00
C ILE A 166 20.36 11.79 4.06
N ARG A 167 19.86 11.99 5.28
CA ARG A 167 20.54 12.56 6.43
C ARG A 167 20.27 11.68 7.65
N PRO A 168 21.14 10.70 7.96
CA PRO A 168 20.93 9.73 9.04
C PRO A 168 21.22 10.34 10.42
N GLU A 169 20.48 11.40 10.75
CA GLU A 169 20.58 12.15 12.00
C GLU A 169 19.27 12.01 12.77
N ALA A 170 19.38 11.93 14.10
CA ALA A 170 18.22 12.00 14.97
C ALA A 170 17.58 13.40 14.88
N MET A 171 16.25 13.46 14.98
CA MET A 171 15.52 14.72 15.07
C MET A 171 14.43 14.65 16.12
N ASN A 172 14.01 15.81 16.64
CA ASN A 172 12.77 15.90 17.40
C ASN A 172 11.60 15.87 16.39
N PHE A 173 11.22 14.66 15.97
CA PHE A 173 10.19 14.48 14.95
C PHE A 173 8.83 14.92 15.46
N ARG A 174 8.55 14.73 16.75
CA ARG A 174 7.32 15.23 17.39
C ARG A 174 7.18 16.74 17.26
N GLU A 175 8.22 17.50 17.62
CA GLU A 175 8.21 18.96 17.52
C GLU A 175 8.14 19.44 16.06
N PHE A 176 8.85 18.76 15.15
CA PHE A 176 8.77 19.08 13.72
C PHE A 176 7.34 19.02 13.18
N LEU A 177 6.57 17.99 13.57
CA LEU A 177 5.19 17.80 13.11
C LEU A 177 4.23 18.89 13.59
N GLU A 178 4.54 19.63 14.67
CA GLU A 178 3.71 20.76 15.12
C GLU A 178 3.83 21.98 14.18
N THR A 179 4.91 22.04 13.40
CA THR A 179 5.27 23.19 12.57
C THR A 179 5.53 22.81 11.11
N ALA A 180 5.23 21.57 10.73
CA ALA A 180 5.47 21.08 9.40
C ALA A 180 4.69 21.90 8.35
N TRP A 181 5.28 22.03 7.16
CA TRP A 181 4.72 22.84 6.07
C TRP A 181 3.39 22.29 5.54
N PHE A 182 3.11 21.01 5.76
CA PHE A 182 1.81 20.35 5.48
C PHE A 182 0.83 20.42 6.67
N GLY A 183 1.11 21.27 7.66
CA GLY A 183 0.26 21.49 8.83
C GLY A 183 0.54 20.54 10.00
N PRO A 184 -0.08 20.82 11.17
CA PRO A 184 0.07 19.96 12.35
C PRO A 184 -0.60 18.59 12.11
N ILE A 185 0.16 17.51 12.30
CA ILE A 185 -0.34 16.15 12.10
C ILE A 185 -0.47 15.41 13.43
N ASP A 186 -1.64 14.83 13.65
CA ASP A 186 -1.91 13.94 14.78
C ASP A 186 -1.40 12.52 14.48
N LEU A 187 -0.23 12.19 15.02
CA LEU A 187 0.35 10.84 15.00
C LEU A 187 -0.05 9.99 16.22
N SER A 188 -1.24 10.22 16.79
CA SER A 188 -1.78 9.33 17.83
C SER A 188 -1.77 7.88 17.37
N GLY A 189 -1.09 7.02 18.13
CA GLY A 189 -0.95 5.59 17.83
C GLY A 189 0.35 5.23 17.10
N VAL A 190 1.13 6.19 16.61
CA VAL A 190 2.48 5.94 16.10
C VAL A 190 3.47 5.89 17.27
N PRO A 191 4.26 4.82 17.43
CA PRO A 191 5.32 4.72 18.43
C PRO A 191 6.45 5.75 18.22
N PHE A 192 6.89 6.39 19.30
CA PHE A 192 8.05 7.29 19.34
C PHE A 192 9.02 6.89 20.44
N GLU A 193 10.31 7.11 20.20
CA GLU A 193 11.39 6.93 21.17
C GLU A 193 12.35 8.12 21.07
N GLU A 194 12.75 8.69 22.22
CA GLU A 194 13.60 9.89 22.26
C GLU A 194 13.08 11.05 21.37
N ASP A 195 11.75 11.20 21.30
CA ASP A 195 11.03 12.18 20.47
C ASP A 195 11.19 12.03 18.94
N ASP A 196 11.78 10.93 18.47
CA ASP A 196 11.88 10.55 17.05
C ASP A 196 11.01 9.31 16.74
N LEU A 197 10.88 8.96 15.45
CA LEU A 197 10.18 7.77 15.00
C LEU A 197 10.80 6.52 15.63
N ALA A 198 9.98 5.68 16.26
CA ALA A 198 10.46 4.41 16.79
C ALA A 198 10.38 3.30 15.72
N ILE A 199 11.39 2.44 15.69
CA ILE A 199 11.42 1.20 14.90
C ILE A 199 11.83 0.09 15.86
N ASN A 200 10.96 -0.89 16.05
CA ASN A 200 11.11 -2.00 17.00
C ASN A 200 11.48 -1.53 18.43
N GLY A 201 10.84 -0.45 18.87
CA GLY A 201 11.03 0.12 20.21
C GLY A 201 12.39 0.82 20.40
N GLN A 202 13.06 1.20 19.32
CA GLN A 202 14.27 2.02 19.36
C GLN A 202 14.07 3.28 18.52
N PRO A 203 14.71 4.42 18.86
CA PRO A 203 14.69 5.57 17.98
C PRO A 203 15.35 5.21 16.65
N ILE A 204 14.83 5.73 15.53
CA ILE A 204 15.31 5.43 14.16
C ILE A 204 16.84 5.53 14.01
N ALA A 205 17.49 6.47 14.70
CA ALA A 205 18.93 6.65 14.69
C ALA A 205 19.75 5.50 15.33
N LYS A 206 19.11 4.62 16.09
CA LYS A 206 19.71 3.45 16.75
C LYS A 206 19.23 2.12 16.17
N ALA A 207 18.17 2.14 15.36
CA ALA A 207 17.61 0.94 14.75
C ALA A 207 18.60 0.31 13.74
N PRO A 208 18.60 -1.03 13.58
CA PRO A 208 19.36 -1.71 12.55
C PRO A 208 19.02 -1.18 11.14
N PRO A 209 20.01 -0.93 10.26
CA PRO A 209 19.77 -0.38 8.92
C PRO A 209 18.76 -1.19 8.09
N GLU A 210 18.77 -2.51 8.21
CA GLU A 210 17.84 -3.41 7.54
C GLU A 210 16.39 -3.22 7.99
N GLU A 211 16.17 -2.85 9.26
CA GLU A 211 14.83 -2.57 9.80
C GLU A 211 14.33 -1.20 9.32
N VAL A 212 15.23 -0.21 9.24
CA VAL A 212 14.92 1.10 8.63
C VAL A 212 14.54 0.93 7.15
N GLN A 213 15.29 0.11 6.41
CA GLN A 213 15.01 -0.16 5.00
C GLN A 213 13.67 -0.90 4.82
N LEU A 214 13.38 -1.88 5.67
CA LEU A 214 12.10 -2.57 5.68
C LEU A 214 10.94 -1.58 5.93
N CYS A 215 11.07 -0.77 6.98
CA CYS A 215 10.07 0.24 7.35
C CYS A 215 9.85 1.26 6.22
N SER A 216 10.93 1.68 5.54
CA SER A 216 10.86 2.56 4.36
C SER A 216 10.05 1.93 3.22
N SER A 217 10.25 0.64 2.96
CA SER A 217 9.51 -0.08 1.92
C SER A 217 8.01 -0.24 2.28
N ILE A 218 7.71 -0.52 3.55
CA ILE A 218 6.34 -0.55 4.08
C ILE A 218 5.67 0.82 3.90
N ALA A 219 6.32 1.89 4.37
CA ALA A 219 5.77 3.24 4.30
C ALA A 219 5.52 3.70 2.86
N MET A 220 6.41 3.37 1.93
CA MET A 220 6.24 3.70 0.51
C MET A 220 4.98 3.04 -0.09
N GLU A 221 4.78 1.74 0.10
CA GLU A 221 3.61 1.05 -0.46
C GLU A 221 2.30 1.46 0.23
N ARG A 222 2.32 1.70 1.55
CA ARG A 222 1.15 2.20 2.28
C ARG A 222 0.80 3.65 1.89
N HIS A 223 1.80 4.51 1.71
CA HIS A 223 1.63 5.90 1.24
C HIS A 223 1.03 5.92 -0.18
N LYS A 224 1.53 5.06 -1.08
CA LYS A 224 0.96 4.91 -2.44
C LYS A 224 -0.53 4.55 -2.40
N ALA A 225 -0.89 3.54 -1.59
CA ALA A 225 -2.27 3.09 -1.50
C ALA A 225 -3.20 4.17 -0.95
N ILE A 226 -2.79 4.91 0.08
CA ILE A 226 -3.64 5.96 0.65
C ILE A 226 -3.72 7.20 -0.24
N ASN A 227 -2.68 7.54 -1.00
CA ASN A 227 -2.77 8.59 -2.01
C ASN A 227 -3.74 8.19 -3.12
N TRP A 228 -3.73 6.93 -3.58
CA TRP A 228 -4.73 6.45 -4.54
C TRP A 228 -6.16 6.58 -3.99
N LEU A 229 -6.38 6.18 -2.73
CA LEU A 229 -7.68 6.29 -2.06
C LEU A 229 -8.17 7.74 -1.91
N ASN A 230 -7.25 8.71 -1.84
CA ASN A 230 -7.59 10.13 -1.80
C ASN A 230 -7.70 10.77 -3.20
N GLY A 231 -7.64 9.97 -4.28
CA GLY A 231 -7.89 10.45 -5.63
C GLY A 231 -6.73 11.20 -6.27
N TRP A 232 -5.50 10.97 -5.83
CA TRP A 232 -4.31 11.64 -6.38
C TRP A 232 -4.03 11.27 -7.85
N HIS A 233 -4.43 10.07 -8.27
CA HIS A 233 -4.32 9.64 -9.65
C HIS A 233 -5.30 8.50 -9.95
N GLU A 234 -5.79 8.41 -11.18
CA GLU A 234 -6.72 7.35 -11.57
C GLU A 234 -6.04 5.96 -11.62
N ILE A 235 -4.82 5.88 -12.14
CA ILE A 235 -3.98 4.67 -12.22
C ILE A 235 -3.20 4.53 -10.91
N TYR A 236 -3.28 3.35 -10.28
CA TYR A 236 -2.70 3.10 -8.96
C TYR A 236 -1.16 3.13 -8.95
N SER A 237 -0.51 2.62 -9.99
CA SER A 237 0.96 2.66 -10.10
C SER A 237 1.54 4.04 -10.37
N GLU A 238 0.76 4.94 -10.97
CA GLU A 238 1.16 6.31 -11.32
C GLU A 238 0.94 7.31 -10.17
N VAL A 239 0.45 6.84 -9.02
CA VAL A 239 0.26 7.66 -7.83
C VAL A 239 1.62 8.16 -7.31
N ASP A 240 1.75 9.48 -7.23
CA ASP A 240 2.95 10.10 -6.69
C ASP A 240 3.09 9.81 -5.19
N THR A 241 4.32 9.51 -4.78
CA THR A 241 4.70 9.28 -3.39
C THR A 241 5.95 10.07 -3.02
N SER A 242 6.27 11.10 -3.79
CA SER A 242 7.39 12.00 -3.54
C SER A 242 7.26 12.65 -2.16
N THR A 243 8.36 12.63 -1.41
CA THR A 243 8.52 13.21 -0.06
C THR A 243 9.89 13.85 0.08
#